data_AF-A0A1C3TVX5-F1
#
_entry.id   AF-A0A1C3TVX5-F1
#
_cell.length_a   1.000
_cell.length_b   1.000
_cell.length_c   1.000
_cell.angle_alpha   90.00
_cell.angle_beta   90.00
_cell.angle_gamma   90.00
#
_symmetry.space_group_name_H-M   'P 1'
#
loop_
_entity.id
_entity.type
_entity.pdbx_description
1 polymer ?
#
loop_
_entity_poly.entity_id
_entity_poly.type
_entity_poly.pdbx_seq_one_letter_code
_entity_poly.pdbx_strand_id
1 'polypeptide(L)'
;MNGAFLSLALVTQLGGPFVIPVGDVVPVINVERTCKETAATDKAMNLDLPQSVENCMRDENSAQQQLAAIWSNYSASVRDRCAAEATLLGTGSYVDLLTCMQMTDPATLSPTPALSGASKNRNKN
;
A
#
# COMPACT_ATOMS: atom_id res chain seq x y z
N MET A 1 -12.48 43.05 57.89
CA MET A 1 -11.34 42.97 56.95
C MET A 1 -11.58 41.76 56.06
N ASN A 2 -11.88 42.03 54.79
CA ASN A 2 -12.30 41.06 53.80
C ASN A 2 -11.08 40.27 53.28
N GLY A 3 -11.24 38.97 53.02
CA GLY A 3 -10.24 38.14 52.35
C GLY A 3 -10.92 37.23 51.32
N ALA A 4 -10.64 37.50 50.05
CA ALA A 4 -11.33 36.95 48.89
C ALA A 4 -10.98 35.47 48.62
N PHE A 5 -12.00 34.69 48.25
CA PHE A 5 -11.85 33.35 47.69
C PHE A 5 -11.43 33.48 46.21
N LEU A 6 -10.24 32.99 45.87
CA LEU A 6 -9.76 32.92 44.49
C LEU A 6 -10.23 31.61 43.85
N SER A 7 -11.31 31.70 43.06
CA SER A 7 -11.80 30.60 42.23
C SER A 7 -10.90 30.44 41.00
N LEU A 8 -10.19 29.31 40.89
CA LEU A 8 -9.57 28.88 39.64
C LEU A 8 -10.62 28.21 38.75
N ALA A 9 -11.11 28.93 37.74
CA ALA A 9 -11.91 28.34 36.68
C ALA A 9 -10.98 27.57 35.73
N LEU A 10 -11.09 26.24 35.72
CA LEU A 10 -10.40 25.38 34.76
C LEU A 10 -11.17 25.43 33.43
N VAL A 11 -10.69 26.25 32.49
CA VAL A 11 -11.24 26.31 31.13
C VAL A 11 -10.83 25.03 30.38
N THR A 12 -11.77 24.12 30.17
CA THR A 12 -11.56 22.95 29.30
C THR A 12 -11.59 23.40 27.83
N GLN A 13 -10.41 23.60 27.26
CA GLN A 13 -10.24 23.89 25.83
C GLN A 13 -10.56 22.62 25.01
N LEU A 14 -11.77 22.55 24.44
CA LEU A 14 -12.13 21.58 23.40
C LEU A 14 -11.64 22.12 22.05
N GLY A 15 -10.44 21.71 21.65
CA GLY A 15 -9.84 22.14 20.38
C GLY A 15 -8.54 21.40 20.09
N GLY A 16 -8.60 20.06 20.04
CA GLY A 16 -7.47 19.23 19.60
C GLY A 16 -7.34 19.25 18.08
N PRO A 17 -6.11 19.15 17.53
CA PRO A 17 -5.92 19.03 16.09
C PRO A 17 -6.61 17.75 15.58
N PHE A 18 -7.36 17.87 14.49
CA PHE A 18 -7.82 16.73 13.70
C PHE A 18 -6.58 16.03 13.15
N VAL A 19 -6.16 14.95 13.81
CA VAL A 19 -5.20 14.01 13.25
C VAL A 19 -5.98 13.08 12.31
N ILE A 20 -5.79 13.23 11.01
CA ILE A 20 -6.24 12.22 10.06
C ILE A 20 -5.27 11.05 10.22
N PRO A 21 -5.72 9.86 10.68
CA PRO A 21 -4.84 8.71 10.76
C PRO A 21 -4.33 8.37 9.35
N VAL A 22 -3.03 8.05 9.26
CA VAL A 22 -2.31 7.80 7.99
C VAL A 22 -2.93 6.64 7.17
N GLY A 23 -3.80 5.82 7.76
CA GLY A 23 -4.54 4.77 7.06
C GLY A 23 -5.79 5.19 6.29
N ASP A 24 -6.25 6.44 6.34
CA ASP A 24 -7.53 6.80 5.71
C ASP A 24 -7.49 6.87 4.17
N VAL A 25 -6.32 7.10 3.58
CA VAL A 25 -6.15 7.22 2.12
C VAL A 25 -5.10 6.23 1.64
N VAL A 26 -5.32 5.67 0.45
CA VAL A 26 -4.31 4.84 -0.23
C VAL A 26 -3.01 5.66 -0.37
N PRO A 27 -1.85 5.12 0.03
CA PRO A 27 -0.59 5.86 -0.05
C PRO A 27 -0.25 6.25 -1.49
N VAL A 28 0.39 7.40 -1.67
CA VAL A 28 0.86 7.85 -2.99
C VAL A 28 2.24 7.25 -3.25
N ILE A 29 2.30 6.32 -4.21
CA ILE A 29 3.53 5.65 -4.61
C ILE A 29 3.96 6.19 -5.98
N ASN A 30 5.25 6.51 -6.11
CA ASN A 30 5.82 6.89 -7.41
C ASN A 30 6.12 5.65 -8.24
N VAL A 31 5.09 5.19 -8.97
CA VAL A 31 5.15 3.97 -9.78
C VAL A 31 6.26 4.04 -10.84
N GLU A 32 6.48 5.19 -11.46
CA GLU A 32 7.53 5.35 -12.47
C GLU A 32 8.93 5.13 -11.88
N ARG A 33 9.18 5.68 -10.69
CA ARG A 33 10.43 5.45 -9.96
C ARG A 33 10.60 3.97 -9.64
N THR A 34 9.61 3.36 -9.00
CA THR A 34 9.62 1.94 -8.63
C THR A 34 9.94 1.08 -9.85
N CYS A 35 9.22 1.27 -10.95
CA CYS A 35 9.41 0.44 -12.15
C CYS A 35 10.75 0.63 -12.84
N LYS A 36 11.30 1.85 -12.85
CA LYS A 36 12.66 2.09 -13.37
C LYS A 36 13.71 1.43 -12.51
N GLU A 37 13.57 1.47 -11.19
CA GLU A 37 14.50 0.84 -10.26
C GLU A 37 14.42 -0.69 -10.31
N THR A 38 13.22 -1.29 -10.41
CA THR A 38 13.07 -2.73 -10.64
C THR A 38 13.75 -3.16 -11.94
N ALA A 39 13.47 -2.47 -13.06
CA ALA A 39 14.09 -2.81 -14.34
C ALA A 39 15.62 -2.67 -14.32
N ALA A 40 16.15 -1.64 -13.62
CA ALA A 40 17.57 -1.46 -13.44
C ALA A 40 18.19 -2.58 -12.58
N THR A 41 17.51 -2.99 -11.52
CA THR A 41 17.92 -4.07 -10.62
C THR A 41 17.95 -5.41 -11.35
N ASP A 42 16.88 -5.76 -12.06
CA ASP A 42 16.80 -7.00 -12.85
C ASP A 42 17.92 -7.08 -13.90
N LYS A 43 18.21 -5.95 -14.54
CA LYS A 43 19.33 -5.84 -15.49
C LYS A 43 20.67 -6.02 -14.79
N ALA A 44 20.88 -5.40 -13.63
CA ALA A 44 22.11 -5.53 -12.85
C ALA A 44 22.33 -6.96 -12.33
N MET A 45 21.26 -7.67 -12.04
CA MET A 45 21.26 -9.08 -11.63
C MET A 45 21.34 -10.06 -12.81
N ASN A 46 21.30 -9.55 -14.05
CA ASN A 46 21.35 -10.33 -15.28
C ASN A 46 20.30 -11.46 -15.30
N LEU A 47 19.07 -11.14 -14.88
CA LEU A 47 17.95 -12.08 -14.90
C LEU A 47 17.60 -12.48 -16.35
N ASP A 48 17.25 -13.76 -16.56
CA ASP A 48 16.85 -14.27 -17.87
C ASP A 48 15.55 -13.63 -18.40
N LEU A 49 14.70 -13.18 -17.48
CA LEU A 49 13.40 -12.56 -17.75
C LEU A 49 13.26 -11.28 -16.91
N PRO A 50 13.94 -10.18 -17.29
CA PRO A 50 13.83 -8.94 -16.57
C PRO A 50 12.45 -8.33 -16.78
N GLN A 51 11.89 -7.72 -15.73
CA GLN A 51 10.66 -6.98 -15.83
C GLN A 51 10.87 -5.71 -16.68
N SER A 52 10.02 -5.51 -17.69
CA SER A 52 10.01 -4.26 -18.44
C SER A 52 9.33 -3.16 -17.62
N VAL A 53 9.76 -1.91 -17.79
CA VAL A 53 9.12 -0.75 -17.16
C VAL A 53 7.63 -0.70 -17.52
N GLU A 54 7.27 -0.98 -18.78
CA GLU A 54 5.87 -0.98 -19.23
C GLU A 54 5.01 -2.03 -18.52
N ASN A 55 5.49 -3.27 -18.40
CA ASN A 55 4.76 -4.32 -17.70
C ASN A 55 4.61 -3.98 -16.21
N CYS A 56 5.66 -3.49 -15.58
CA CYS A 56 5.60 -3.01 -14.19
C CYS A 56 4.54 -1.91 -14.02
N MET A 57 4.57 -0.87 -14.87
CA MET A 57 3.62 0.24 -14.79
C MET A 57 2.17 -0.26 -14.93
N ARG A 58 1.92 -1.22 -15.82
CA ARG A 58 0.60 -1.84 -15.98
C ARG A 58 0.16 -2.55 -14.70
N ASP A 59 1.03 -3.36 -14.12
CA ASP A 59 0.71 -4.20 -12.98
C ASP A 59 0.49 -3.34 -11.71
N GLU A 60 1.32 -2.32 -11.51
CA GLU A 60 1.19 -1.34 -10.44
C GLU A 60 -0.08 -0.48 -10.55
N ASN A 61 -0.41 0.01 -11.75
CA ASN A 61 -1.64 0.78 -11.96
C ASN A 61 -2.89 -0.08 -11.76
N SER A 62 -2.86 -1.35 -12.19
CA SER A 62 -3.93 -2.31 -11.93
C SER A 62 -4.11 -2.57 -10.43
N ALA A 63 -3.00 -2.73 -9.70
CA ALA A 63 -3.03 -2.92 -8.26
C ALA A 63 -3.56 -1.67 -7.53
N GLN A 64 -3.18 -0.47 -7.96
CA GLN A 64 -3.70 0.79 -7.42
C GLN A 64 -5.22 0.89 -7.59
N GLN A 65 -5.75 0.51 -8.76
CA GLN A 65 -7.20 0.51 -9.01
C GLN A 65 -7.94 -0.48 -8.10
N GLN A 66 -7.39 -1.68 -7.92
CA GLN A 66 -7.96 -2.68 -7.02
C GLN A 66 -7.92 -2.22 -5.57
N LEU A 67 -6.81 -1.63 -5.13
CA LEU A 67 -6.68 -1.04 -3.80
C LEU A 67 -7.73 0.04 -3.56
N ALA A 68 -7.96 0.93 -4.52
CA ALA A 68 -8.99 1.97 -4.38
C ALA A 68 -10.40 1.38 -4.15
N ALA A 69 -10.68 0.18 -4.67
CA ALA A 69 -11.96 -0.50 -4.49
C ALA A 69 -12.11 -1.21 -3.13
N ILE A 70 -11.01 -1.68 -2.55
CA ILE A 70 -11.03 -2.50 -1.32
C ILE A 70 -10.51 -1.78 -0.08
N TRP A 71 -9.84 -0.64 -0.23
CA TRP A 71 -9.11 0.04 0.85
C TRP A 71 -9.96 0.24 2.11
N SER A 72 -11.16 0.80 1.96
CA SER A 72 -12.07 1.09 3.08
C SER A 72 -12.67 -0.15 3.74
N ASN A 73 -12.56 -1.33 3.11
CA ASN A 73 -13.07 -2.58 3.68
C ASN A 73 -12.14 -3.15 4.74
N TYR A 74 -10.86 -2.73 4.75
CA TYR A 74 -9.89 -3.15 5.76
C TYR A 74 -9.87 -2.22 6.96
N SER A 75 -9.57 -2.77 8.14
CA SER A 75 -9.39 -1.97 9.35
C SER A 75 -8.22 -1.00 9.22
N ALA A 76 -8.26 0.10 9.96
CA ALA A 76 -7.15 1.06 10.03
C ALA A 76 -5.81 0.39 10.36
N SER A 77 -5.79 -0.58 11.29
CA SER A 77 -4.57 -1.30 11.64
C SER A 77 -3.98 -2.13 10.49
N VAL A 78 -4.82 -2.72 9.63
CA VAL A 78 -4.36 -3.43 8.43
C VAL A 78 -3.84 -2.45 7.40
N ARG A 79 -4.57 -1.34 7.18
CA ARG A 79 -4.16 -0.26 6.26
C ARG A 79 -2.79 0.30 6.63
N ASP A 80 -2.59 0.64 7.90
CA ASP A 80 -1.33 1.18 8.42
C ASP A 80 -0.17 0.18 8.29
N ARG A 81 -0.39 -1.08 8.70
CA ARG A 81 0.64 -2.12 8.62
C ARG A 81 1.07 -2.37 7.17
N CYS A 82 0.10 -2.63 6.28
CA CYS A 82 0.42 -2.96 4.90
C CYS A 82 1.03 -1.78 4.15
N ALA A 83 0.58 -0.53 4.42
CA ALA A 83 1.20 0.65 3.83
C ALA A 83 2.66 0.82 4.29
N ALA A 84 2.95 0.55 5.56
CA ALA A 84 4.31 0.60 6.07
C ALA A 84 5.19 -0.48 5.43
N GLU A 85 4.71 -1.72 5.33
CA GLU A 85 5.44 -2.82 4.67
C GLU A 85 5.72 -2.51 3.20
N ALA A 86 4.70 -2.07 2.47
CA ALA A 86 4.80 -1.78 1.04
C ALA A 86 5.70 -0.58 0.70
N THR A 87 6.09 0.26 1.67
CA THR A 87 6.94 1.45 1.46
C THR A 87 8.29 1.38 2.18
N LEU A 88 8.55 0.32 2.95
CA LEU A 88 9.70 0.19 3.84
C LEU A 88 11.05 0.27 3.11
N LEU A 89 11.12 -0.23 1.88
CA LEU A 89 12.37 -0.36 1.11
C LEU A 89 12.73 0.90 0.29
N GLY A 90 12.05 2.02 0.51
CA GLY A 90 12.35 3.30 -0.16
C GLY A 90 11.68 3.47 -1.54
N THR A 91 11.39 2.37 -2.23
CA THR A 91 10.43 2.32 -3.34
C THR A 91 9.17 1.60 -2.89
N GLY A 92 8.02 2.25 -3.07
CA GLY A 92 6.74 1.62 -2.77
C GLY A 92 6.25 0.72 -3.91
N SER A 93 5.47 -0.31 -3.61
CA SER A 93 4.71 -1.09 -4.61
C SER A 93 3.24 -1.21 -4.22
N TYR A 94 2.33 -0.86 -5.14
CA TYR A 94 0.91 -1.14 -4.99
C TYR A 94 0.60 -2.63 -5.10
N VAL A 95 1.41 -3.39 -5.86
CA VAL A 95 1.27 -4.85 -5.93
C VAL A 95 1.55 -5.48 -4.56
N ASP A 96 2.62 -5.05 -3.88
CA ASP A 96 2.95 -5.54 -2.53
C ASP A 96 1.89 -5.12 -1.51
N LEU A 97 1.41 -3.86 -1.58
CA LEU A 97 0.35 -3.36 -0.72
C LEU A 97 -0.95 -4.16 -0.87
N LEU A 98 -1.38 -4.38 -2.12
CA LEU A 98 -2.55 -5.19 -2.44
C LEU A 98 -2.39 -6.62 -1.93
N THR A 99 -1.21 -7.20 -2.14
CA THR A 99 -0.89 -8.57 -1.70
C THR A 99 -0.96 -8.68 -0.17
N CYS A 100 -0.35 -7.75 0.55
CA CYS A 100 -0.43 -7.72 2.02
C CYS A 100 -1.88 -7.69 2.50
N MET A 101 -2.70 -6.81 1.94
CA MET A 101 -4.12 -6.70 2.29
C MET A 101 -4.86 -8.02 2.05
N GLN A 102 -4.71 -8.60 0.86
CA GLN A 102 -5.31 -9.87 0.47
C GLN A 102 -4.89 -11.04 1.36
N MET A 103 -3.65 -11.05 1.85
CA MET A 103 -3.16 -12.07 2.78
C MET A 103 -3.71 -11.92 4.20
N THR A 104 -4.16 -10.73 4.58
CA THR A 104 -4.72 -10.47 5.92
C THR A 104 -6.20 -10.83 6.05
N ASP A 105 -6.92 -10.92 4.92
CA ASP A 105 -8.30 -11.39 4.89
C ASP A 105 -8.58 -12.23 3.63
N PRO A 106 -8.56 -13.57 3.71
CA PRO A 106 -8.78 -14.42 2.55
C PRO A 106 -10.21 -14.33 1.97
N ALA A 107 -11.18 -13.78 2.72
CA ALA A 107 -12.55 -13.58 2.22
C ALA A 107 -12.66 -12.41 1.22
N THR A 108 -11.63 -11.57 1.15
CA THR A 108 -11.53 -10.42 0.24
C THR A 108 -10.64 -10.68 -0.99
N LEU A 109 -10.15 -11.92 -1.15
CA LEU A 109 -9.41 -12.33 -2.33
C LEU A 109 -10.29 -12.09 -3.56
N SER A 110 -10.00 -11.01 -4.28
CA SER A 110 -10.47 -10.86 -5.64
C SER A 110 -9.98 -12.08 -6.41
N PRO A 111 -10.80 -12.73 -7.26
CA PRO A 111 -10.36 -13.89 -8.01
C PRO A 111 -9.11 -13.51 -8.78
N THR A 112 -7.97 -14.04 -8.34
CA THR A 112 -6.70 -13.81 -9.01
C THR A 112 -6.93 -14.25 -10.46
N PRO A 113 -6.70 -13.39 -11.47
CA PRO A 113 -6.64 -13.89 -12.83
C PRO A 113 -5.63 -15.02 -12.80
N ALA A 114 -6.08 -16.23 -13.11
CA ALA A 114 -5.21 -17.41 -13.06
C ALA A 114 -3.90 -17.04 -13.74
N LEU A 115 -2.79 -17.07 -12.99
CA LEU A 115 -1.47 -16.83 -13.52
C LEU A 115 -1.26 -17.85 -14.64
N SER A 116 -1.61 -17.46 -15.86
CA SER A 116 -1.45 -18.24 -17.08
C SER A 116 0.00 -18.07 -17.53
N GLY A 117 0.91 -18.41 -16.62
CA GLY A 117 2.34 -18.43 -16.83
C GLY A 117 2.74 -19.75 -17.45
N ALA A 118 3.19 -19.70 -18.70
CA ALA A 118 4.24 -20.56 -19.28
C ALA A 118 4.09 -22.10 -19.22
N SER A 119 2.95 -22.68 -18.85
CA SER A 119 2.79 -24.15 -18.77
C SER A 119 2.16 -24.80 -20.01
N LYS A 120 1.89 -24.06 -21.10
CA LYS A 120 1.18 -24.62 -22.27
C LYS A 120 2.08 -25.24 -23.36
N ASN A 121 3.41 -25.13 -23.27
CA ASN A 121 4.30 -25.50 -24.38
C ASN A 121 5.37 -26.56 -24.05
N ARG A 122 5.13 -27.46 -23.08
CA ARG A 122 6.06 -28.56 -22.73
C ARG A 122 5.73 -29.91 -23.36
N ASN A 123 4.98 -29.96 -24.47
CA ASN A 123 4.81 -31.21 -25.21
C ASN A 123 4.86 -30.97 -26.72
N LYS A 124 6.07 -30.95 -27.25
CA LYS A 124 6.34 -31.27 -28.64
C LYS A 124 7.75 -31.83 -28.76
N ASN A 125 7.89 -33.11 -28.44
CA ASN A 125 8.94 -33.97 -28.98
C ASN A 125 8.42 -35.41 -29.06
#